data_AF-A0AAE4RGV2-F1
#
_entry.id   AF-A0AAE4RGV2-F1
#
_cell.length_a   1.000
_cell.length_b   1.000
_cell.length_c   1.000
_cell.angle_alpha   90.00
_cell.angle_beta   90.00
_cell.angle_gamma   90.00
#
_symmetry.space_group_name_H-M   'P 1'
#
loop_
_entity.id
_entity.type
_entity.pdbx_description
1 polymer ?
#
loop_
_entity_poly.entity_id
_entity_poly.type
_entity_poly.pdbx_seq_one_letter_code
_entity_poly.pdbx_strand_id
1 'polypeptide(L)' 'MRTTVTIDDALLAQAAELTGVTESAALLRQGLQTLIRVESARRLAALGGTDPKASAAPRRRPPTRDPR' A
#
# COMPACT_ATOMS: atom_id res chain seq x y z
N MET A 1 -6.36 7.91 20.51
CA MET A 1 -7.80 8.30 20.60
C MET A 1 -8.63 7.04 20.50
N ARG A 2 -9.71 6.92 21.28
CA ARG A 2 -10.68 5.82 21.18
C ARG A 2 -11.97 6.38 20.57
N THR A 3 -12.46 5.75 19.53
CA THR A 3 -13.64 6.19 18.77
C THR A 3 -14.52 4.98 18.50
N THR A 4 -15.83 5.17 18.58
CA THR A 4 -16.82 4.18 18.17
C THR A 4 -17.32 4.54 16.77
N VAL A 5 -17.37 3.56 15.88
CA VAL A 5 -17.80 3.75 14.48
C VAL A 5 -18.81 2.65 14.13
N THR A 6 -19.90 3.04 13.47
CA THR A 6 -20.88 2.09 12.94
C THR A 6 -20.49 1.71 11.52
N ILE A 7 -20.45 0.41 11.23
CA ILE A 7 -20.01 -0.15 9.95
C ILE A 7 -21.03 -1.21 9.54
N ASP A 8 -21.26 -1.35 8.25
CA ASP A 8 -22.07 -2.43 7.68
C ASP A 8 -21.41 -3.79 7.94
N ASP A 9 -22.18 -4.73 8.51
CA ASP A 9 -21.68 -6.06 8.89
C ASP A 9 -21.26 -6.91 7.69
N ALA A 10 -21.96 -6.78 6.55
CA ALA A 10 -21.61 -7.51 5.33
C ALA A 10 -20.30 -6.99 4.75
N LEU A 11 -20.07 -5.68 4.80
CA LEU A 11 -18.79 -5.08 4.40
C LEU A 11 -17.64 -5.57 5.29
N LEU A 12 -17.86 -5.60 6.61
CA LEU A 12 -16.85 -6.06 7.57
C LEU A 12 -16.52 -7.55 7.36
N ALA A 13 -17.54 -8.37 7.16
CA ALA A 13 -17.39 -9.80 6.89
C ALA A 13 -16.62 -10.06 5.59
N GLN A 14 -17.00 -9.38 4.50
CA GLN A 14 -16.32 -9.51 3.21
C GLN A 14 -14.83 -9.11 3.32
N ALA A 15 -14.54 -8.02 4.02
CA ALA A 15 -13.17 -7.60 4.21
C ALA A 15 -12.37 -8.60 5.06
N ALA A 16 -12.98 -9.18 6.10
CA ALA A 16 -12.35 -10.22 6.92
C ALA A 16 -12.05 -11.49 6.11
N GLU A 17 -12.98 -11.93 5.26
CA GLU A 17 -12.76 -13.07 4.36
C GLU A 17 -11.61 -12.83 3.38
N LEU A 18 -11.57 -11.64 2.75
CA LEU A 18 -10.55 -11.32 1.73
C LEU A 18 -9.16 -11.10 2.33
N THR A 19 -9.07 -10.56 3.54
CA THR A 19 -7.80 -10.22 4.18
C THR A 19 -7.30 -11.29 5.14
N GLY A 20 -8.18 -12.19 5.58
CA GLY A 20 -7.92 -13.16 6.66
C GLY A 20 -7.87 -12.54 8.06
N VAL A 21 -8.23 -11.26 8.20
CA VAL A 21 -8.12 -10.52 9.47
C VAL A 21 -9.47 -10.47 10.16
N THR A 22 -9.55 -11.12 11.33
CA THR A 22 -10.81 -11.29 12.08
C THR A 22 -11.05 -10.20 13.11
N GLU A 23 -10.01 -9.49 13.55
CA GLU A 23 -10.14 -8.39 14.50
C GLU A 23 -10.59 -7.10 13.79
N SER A 24 -11.81 -6.63 14.05
CA SER A 24 -12.39 -5.45 13.39
C SER A 24 -11.53 -4.20 13.51
N ALA A 25 -10.86 -4.01 14.66
CA ALA A 25 -9.99 -2.87 14.87
C ALA A 25 -8.69 -2.98 14.05
N ALA A 26 -8.16 -4.20 13.84
CA ALA A 26 -7.00 -4.42 12.97
C ALA A 26 -7.37 -4.16 11.51
N LEU A 27 -8.53 -4.66 11.09
CA LEU A 27 -9.06 -4.46 9.75
C LEU A 27 -9.29 -2.97 9.44
N LEU A 28 -9.85 -2.21 10.39
CA LEU A 28 -9.99 -0.75 10.28
C LEU A 28 -8.64 -0.04 10.17
N ARG A 29 -7.66 -0.40 11.01
CA ARG A 29 -6.31 0.18 10.93
C ARG A 29 -5.68 -0.07 9.56
N GLN A 30 -5.78 -1.30 9.05
CA GLN A 30 -5.26 -1.65 7.73
C GLN A 30 -5.99 -0.92 6.59
N GLY A 31 -7.31 -0.78 6.68
CA GLY A 31 -8.11 -0.02 5.71
C GLY A 31 -7.65 1.44 5.62
N LEU A 32 -7.47 2.10 6.76
CA LEU A 32 -6.97 3.48 6.82
C LEU A 32 -5.55 3.60 6.28
N GLN A 33 -4.64 2.69 6.65
CA GLN A 33 -3.28 2.67 6.12
C GLN A 33 -3.25 2.48 4.59
N THR A 34 -4.14 1.63 4.08
CA THR A 34 -4.29 1.37 2.64
C THR A 34 -4.79 2.62 1.93
N LEU A 35 -5.80 3.30 2.47
CA LEU A 35 -6.31 4.56 1.91
C LEU A 35 -5.21 5.62 1.86
N ILE A 36 -4.44 5.78 2.94
CA ILE A 36 -3.29 6.69 2.99
C ILE A 36 -2.29 6.35 1.89
N ARG A 37 -1.95 5.06 1.72
CA ARG A 37 -1.02 4.60 0.69
C ARG A 37 -1.51 4.93 -0.72
N VAL A 38 -2.79 4.68 -1.02
CA VAL A 38 -3.38 4.96 -2.33
C VAL A 38 -3.33 6.46 -2.64
N GLU A 39 -3.76 7.31 -1.71
CA GLU A 39 -3.75 8.76 -1.91
C GLU A 39 -2.33 9.32 -1.99
N SER A 40 -1.40 8.77 -1.22
CA SER A 40 0.02 9.14 -1.30
C SER A 40 0.60 8.77 -2.67
N ALA A 41 0.30 7.58 -3.19
CA ALA A 41 0.71 7.17 -4.52
C ALA A 41 0.13 8.06 -5.61
N ARG A 42 -1.15 8.45 -5.51
CA ARG A 42 -1.78 9.41 -6.44
C ARG A 42 -1.08 10.76 -6.43
N ARG A 43 -0.77 11.30 -5.24
CA ARG A 43 -0.02 12.57 -5.11
C ARG A 43 1.38 12.46 -5.72
N LEU A 44 2.10 11.36 -5.44
CA LEU A 44 3.42 11.13 -6.01
C LEU A 44 3.38 11.00 -7.55
N ALA A 45 2.39 10.29 -8.09
CA ALA A 45 2.21 10.18 -9.54
C ALA A 45 1.92 11.54 -10.18
N ALA A 46 1.11 12.38 -9.53
CA ALA A 46 0.81 13.74 -9.99
C ALA A 46 2.03 14.66 -10.01
N LEU A 47 3.04 14.41 -9.16
CA LEU A 47 4.32 15.12 -9.23
C LEU A 47 5.12 14.77 -10.49
N GLY A 48 4.82 13.68 -11.21
CA GLY A 48 5.35 13.45 -12.55
C GLY A 48 6.88 13.45 -12.70
N GLY A 49 7.64 13.18 -11.62
CA GLY A 49 9.10 13.27 -11.65
C GLY A 49 9.65 14.70 -11.67
N THR A 50 8.92 15.67 -11.12
CA THR A 50 9.33 17.08 -11.01
C THR A 50 10.60 17.33 -10.17
N ASP A 51 11.20 16.29 -9.56
CA ASP A 51 12.48 16.43 -8.89
C ASP A 51 13.63 16.47 -9.93
N PRO A 52 14.24 17.64 -10.18
CA PRO A 52 15.29 17.77 -11.19
C PRO A 52 16.59 17.07 -10.78
N LYS A 53 16.74 16.69 -9.51
CA LYS A 53 17.92 15.99 -8.97
C LYS A 53 17.70 14.49 -8.85
N ALA A 54 16.50 13.99 -9.14
CA ALA A 54 16.22 12.56 -9.10
C ALA A 54 17.10 11.81 -10.13
N SER A 55 17.77 10.75 -9.66
CA SER A 55 18.52 9.84 -10.53
C SER A 55 17.97 8.42 -10.40
N ALA A 56 17.95 7.67 -11.51
CA ALA A 56 17.49 6.29 -11.50
C ALA A 56 18.45 5.40 -10.68
N ALA A 57 17.89 4.49 -9.88
CA ALA A 57 18.69 3.49 -9.18
C ALA A 57 19.45 2.59 -10.20
N PRO A 58 20.66 2.09 -9.85
CA PRO A 58 21.42 1.21 -10.74
C PRO A 58 20.61 -0.01 -11.17
N ARG A 59 20.65 -0.35 -12.46
CA ARG A 59 20.00 -1.57 -12.96
C ARG A 59 20.73 -2.80 -12.41
N ARG A 60 19.98 -3.69 -11.76
CA ARG A 60 20.52 -5.00 -11.35
C ARG A 60 20.74 -5.84 -12.62
N ARG A 61 21.99 -5.98 -13.05
CA ARG A 61 22.39 -6.89 -14.14
C ARG A 61 22.68 -8.27 -13.53
N PRO A 62 22.15 -9.37 -14.10
CA PRO A 62 22.61 -10.70 -13.71
C PRO A 62 24.11 -10.81 -13.99
N PRO A 63 24.87 -11.55 -13.17
CA PRO A 63 26.27 -11.79 -13.45
C PRO A 63 26.37 -12.44 -14.83
N THR A 64 27.21 -11.88 -15.70
CA THR A 64 27.57 -12.52 -16.97
C THR A 64 28.07 -13.92 -16.64
N ARG A 65 27.33 -14.96 -17.01
CA ARG A 65 27.85 -16.32 -17.03
C ARG A 65 28.90 -16.34 -18.14
N ASP A 66 30.17 -16.21 -17.77
CA ASP A 66 31.28 -16.47 -18.69
C ASP A 66 31.40 -17.99 -18.87
N PRO A 67 31.20 -18.55 -20.08
CA PRO A 67 31.24 -19.99 -20.31
C PRO A 67 32.63 -20.46 -20.78
N ARG A 68 33.72 -19.84 -20.29
CA ARG A 68 35.10 -20.19 -20.66
C ARG A 68 35.75 -21.13 -19.66
#